data_AF-A0A8B4S7X3-F1
#
_entry.id   AF-A0A8B4S7X3-F1
#
_cell.length_a   1.000
_cell.length_b   1.000
_cell.length_c   1.000
_cell.angle_alpha   90.00
_cell.angle_beta   90.00
_cell.angle_gamma   90.00
#
_symmetry.space_group_name_H-M   'P 1'
#
loop_
_entity.id
_entity.type
_entity.pdbx_description
1 polymer ?
#
loop_
_entity_poly.entity_id
_entity_poly.type
_entity_poly.pdbx_seq_one_letter_code
_entity_poly.pdbx_strand_id
1 'polypeptide(L)'
;MHTCAWLMTEAQALSFEAWFVETLIDGTEWFNMPLRTPMGPGKLLCRFADMYEGPDLVGIDRWQISAPIEVWARPLLPPGWGLLPELVIGSSIIDRAVNQEWPEG
;
A
#
# COMPACT_ATOMS: atom_id res chain seq x y z
N MET A 1 -1.68 -3.28 15.79
CA MET A 1 -2.55 -3.08 14.62
C MET A 1 -2.03 -1.85 13.90
N HIS A 2 -1.81 -1.90 12.59
CA HIS A 2 -1.36 -0.73 11.84
C HIS A 2 -2.58 -0.01 11.25
N THR A 3 -2.71 1.28 11.55
CA THR A 3 -3.80 2.12 11.08
C THR A 3 -3.37 2.82 9.80
N CYS A 4 -4.20 2.76 8.76
CA CYS A 4 -4.06 3.59 7.57
C CYS A 4 -4.93 4.84 7.74
N ALA A 5 -4.47 5.97 7.22
CA ALA A 5 -5.23 7.23 7.21
C ALA A 5 -5.24 7.82 5.80
N TRP A 6 -6.40 8.27 5.37
CA TRP A 6 -6.60 8.97 4.11
C TRP A 6 -7.04 10.40 4.39
N LEU A 7 -6.40 11.36 3.71
CA LEU A 7 -6.83 12.75 3.67
C LEU A 7 -7.55 12.98 2.34
N MET A 8 -8.82 13.31 2.43
CA MET A 8 -9.75 13.37 1.31
C MET A 8 -10.34 14.78 1.16
N THR A 9 -10.70 15.16 -0.05
CA THR A 9 -11.65 16.27 -0.26
C THR A 9 -13.04 15.85 0.20
N GLU A 10 -13.96 16.81 0.34
CA GLU A 10 -15.35 16.52 0.69
C GLU A 10 -16.01 15.50 -0.27
N ALA A 11 -15.85 15.70 -1.58
CA ALA A 11 -16.40 14.77 -2.58
C ALA A 11 -15.78 13.37 -2.49
N GLN A 12 -14.49 13.27 -2.14
CA GLN A 12 -13.82 11.98 -1.95
C GLN A 12 -14.32 11.28 -0.67
N ALA A 13 -14.52 12.01 0.43
CA ALA A 13 -15.05 11.46 1.67
C ALA A 13 -16.49 10.94 1.49
N LEU A 14 -17.36 11.69 0.80
CA LEU A 14 -18.71 11.22 0.44
C LEU A 14 -18.68 9.97 -0.44
N SER A 15 -17.76 9.92 -1.39
CA SER A 15 -17.59 8.76 -2.27
C SER A 15 -17.05 7.54 -1.50
N PHE A 16 -16.21 7.76 -0.50
CA PHE A 16 -15.68 6.70 0.36
C PHE A 16 -16.81 6.03 1.16
N GLU A 17 -17.72 6.80 1.76
CA GLU A 17 -18.87 6.30 2.51
C GLU A 17 -19.75 5.36 1.65
N ALA A 18 -20.13 5.81 0.45
CA ALA A 18 -20.91 5.01 -0.48
C ALA A 18 -20.16 3.74 -0.91
N TRP A 19 -18.86 3.86 -1.21
CA TRP A 19 -18.03 2.72 -1.57
C TRP A 19 -17.89 1.70 -0.43
N PHE A 20 -17.72 2.15 0.81
CA PHE A 20 -17.60 1.28 1.98
C PHE A 20 -18.87 0.45 2.20
N VAL A 21 -20.03 1.08 2.11
CA VAL A 21 -21.32 0.38 2.30
C VAL A 21 -21.65 -0.52 1.11
N GLU A 22 -21.64 0.04 -0.11
CA GLU A 22 -22.18 -0.64 -1.28
C GLU A 22 -21.21 -1.64 -1.90
N THR A 23 -19.92 -1.30 -1.95
CA THR A 23 -18.90 -2.13 -2.62
C THR A 23 -18.21 -3.05 -1.62
N LEU A 24 -17.91 -2.55 -0.41
CA LEU A 24 -17.23 -3.36 0.59
C LEU A 24 -18.15 -4.11 1.55
N ILE A 25 -19.47 -3.92 1.45
CA ILE A 25 -20.46 -4.56 2.32
C ILE A 25 -20.05 -4.33 3.78
N ASP A 26 -20.01 -3.06 4.18
CA ASP A 26 -19.58 -2.60 5.50
C ASP A 26 -18.16 -3.08 5.89
N GLY A 27 -17.25 -3.07 4.90
CA GLY A 27 -15.84 -3.40 5.11
C GLY A 27 -15.50 -4.90 5.11
N THR A 28 -16.46 -5.77 4.81
CA THR A 28 -16.26 -7.24 4.83
C THR A 28 -15.54 -7.78 3.58
N GLU A 29 -15.63 -7.09 2.45
CA GLU A 29 -15.00 -7.50 1.19
C GLU A 29 -13.53 -7.06 1.06
N TRP A 30 -12.78 -7.81 0.25
CA TRP A 30 -11.38 -7.49 -0.07
C TRP A 30 -11.28 -6.47 -1.19
N PHE A 31 -10.31 -5.56 -1.10
CA PHE A 31 -10.05 -4.56 -2.13
C PHE A 31 -8.57 -4.39 -2.41
N ASN A 32 -8.25 -3.92 -3.62
CA ASN A 32 -6.88 -3.62 -4.02
C ASN A 32 -6.50 -2.21 -3.59
N MET A 33 -5.62 -2.09 -2.60
CA MET A 33 -5.12 -0.81 -2.13
C MET A 33 -3.79 -0.47 -2.83
N PRO A 34 -3.70 0.65 -3.56
CA PRO A 34 -2.43 1.11 -4.10
C PRO A 34 -1.51 1.55 -2.96
N LEU A 35 -0.38 0.87 -2.80
CA LEU A 35 0.58 1.11 -1.74
C LEU A 35 2.00 1.18 -2.30
N ARG A 36 2.79 2.07 -1.71
CA ARG A 36 4.24 2.07 -1.94
C ARG A 36 4.86 1.09 -0.95
N THR A 37 5.48 0.04 -1.49
CA THR A 37 6.22 -0.95 -0.70
C THR A 37 7.73 -0.75 -0.89
N PRO A 38 8.58 -1.37 -0.05
CA PRO A 38 10.02 -1.37 -0.29
C PRO A 38 10.42 -1.94 -1.66
N MET A 39 9.58 -2.79 -2.27
CA MET A 39 9.79 -3.33 -3.62
C MET A 39 9.33 -2.37 -4.74
N GLY A 40 8.75 -1.22 -4.38
CA GLY A 40 8.20 -0.25 -5.33
C GLY A 40 6.69 -0.05 -5.19
N PRO A 41 6.09 0.76 -6.07
CA PRO A 41 4.64 0.95 -6.13
C PRO A 41 3.96 -0.35 -6.55
N GLY A 42 2.88 -0.71 -5.85
CA GLY A 42 2.10 -1.91 -6.15
C GLY A 42 0.67 -1.79 -5.63
N LYS A 43 -0.10 -2.87 -5.81
CA LYS A 43 -1.42 -3.03 -5.22
C LYS A 43 -1.36 -4.21 -4.27
N LEU A 44 -1.83 -4.04 -3.04
CA LEU A 44 -1.99 -5.12 -2.09
C LEU A 44 -3.48 -5.40 -1.89
N LEU A 45 -3.84 -6.69 -1.83
CA LEU A 45 -5.18 -7.10 -1.45
C LEU A 45 -5.34 -6.90 0.06
N CYS A 46 -6.29 -6.05 0.43
CA CYS A 46 -6.50 -5.57 1.79
C CYS A 46 -7.97 -5.67 2.18
N ARG A 47 -8.26 -5.62 3.48
CA ARG A 47 -9.61 -5.56 4.03
C ARG A 47 -9.61 -4.71 5.30
N PHE A 48 -10.76 -4.11 5.63
CA PHE A 48 -10.96 -3.45 6.91
C PHE A 48 -11.01 -4.51 8.02
N ALA A 49 -10.18 -4.33 9.04
CA ALA A 49 -10.14 -5.25 10.17
C ALA A 49 -11.17 -4.89 11.26
N ASP A 50 -11.65 -3.65 11.25
CA ASP A 50 -12.69 -3.10 12.11
C ASP A 50 -13.32 -1.88 11.41
N MET A 51 -14.33 -1.28 12.03
CA MET A 51 -14.93 -0.02 11.58
C MET A 51 -13.87 1.09 11.51
N TYR A 52 -13.97 1.96 10.50
CA TYR A 52 -13.11 3.13 10.40
C TYR A 52 -13.56 4.24 11.37
N GLU A 53 -12.63 5.14 11.68
CA GLU A 53 -12.82 6.36 12.47
C GLU A 53 -12.89 7.59 11.55
N GLY A 54 -13.61 8.62 12.01
CA GLY A 54 -13.92 9.83 11.27
C GLY A 54 -15.32 9.79 10.63
N PRO A 55 -15.58 10.61 9.58
CA PRO A 55 -14.66 11.58 8.97
C PRO A 55 -14.44 12.82 9.85
N ASP A 56 -13.18 13.15 10.13
CA ASP A 56 -12.80 14.34 10.91
C ASP A 56 -12.30 15.47 10.01
N LEU A 57 -12.77 16.71 10.23
CA LEU A 57 -12.28 17.87 9.49
C LEU A 57 -10.86 18.23 9.95
N VAL A 58 -9.91 18.19 9.01
CA VAL A 58 -8.49 18.52 9.22
C VAL A 58 -8.12 19.73 8.37
N GLY A 59 -7.56 20.76 9.00
CA GLY A 59 -7.21 22.00 8.33
C GLY A 59 -8.45 22.82 7.96
N ILE A 60 -8.57 23.21 6.69
CA ILE A 60 -9.68 24.06 6.21
C ILE A 60 -10.73 23.22 5.47
N ASP A 61 -10.31 22.28 4.63
CA ASP A 61 -11.16 21.65 3.61
C ASP A 61 -10.80 20.18 3.33
N ARG A 62 -10.13 19.51 4.27
CA ARG A 62 -9.79 18.09 4.15
C ARG A 62 -10.46 17.28 5.24
N TRP A 63 -10.84 16.06 4.89
CA TRP A 63 -11.47 15.10 5.78
C TRP A 63 -10.52 13.93 5.96
N GLN A 64 -10.20 13.61 7.22
CA GLN A 64 -9.41 12.45 7.56
C GLN A 64 -10.32 11.28 7.92
N ILE A 65 -10.07 10.15 7.29
CA ILE A 65 -10.66 8.86 7.66
C ILE A 65 -9.51 7.92 8.00
N SER A 66 -9.60 7.22 9.13
CA SER A 66 -8.56 6.30 9.60
C SER A 66 -9.14 4.92 9.85
N ALA A 67 -8.46 3.86 9.45
CA ALA A 67 -8.97 2.51 9.66
C ALA A 67 -7.85 1.51 9.93
N PRO A 68 -8.10 0.49 10.77
CA PRO A 68 -7.22 -0.65 10.85
C PRO A 68 -7.38 -1.52 9.59
N ILE A 69 -6.27 -1.77 8.89
CA ILE A 69 -6.27 -2.54 7.64
C ILE A 69 -5.51 -3.86 7.81
N GLU A 70 -6.15 -4.95 7.41
CA GLU A 70 -5.54 -6.26 7.21
C GLU A 70 -5.01 -6.37 5.78
N VAL A 71 -3.78 -6.88 5.63
CA VAL A 71 -3.17 -7.15 4.32
C VAL A 71 -3.07 -8.66 4.13
N TRP A 72 -3.63 -9.18 3.02
CA TRP A 72 -3.68 -10.62 2.73
C TRP A 72 -2.29 -11.28 2.64
N ALA A 73 -1.36 -10.66 1.90
CA ALA A 73 -0.01 -11.18 1.73
C ALA A 73 1.00 -10.06 1.60
N ARG A 74 2.14 -10.22 2.27
CA ARG A 74 3.28 -9.31 2.13
C ARG A 74 4.00 -9.60 0.81
N PRO A 75 4.36 -8.58 0.03
CA PRO A 75 5.34 -8.77 -1.03
C PRO A 75 6.67 -9.12 -0.37
N LEU A 76 7.13 -10.35 -0.61
CA LEU A 76 8.40 -10.86 -0.09
C LEU A 76 9.38 -11.01 -1.25
N LEU A 77 10.66 -10.89 -0.92
CA LEU A 77 11.71 -11.33 -1.84
C LEU A 77 11.50 -12.82 -2.16
N PRO A 78 11.90 -13.28 -3.35
CA PRO A 78 11.85 -14.69 -3.68
C PRO A 78 12.62 -15.53 -2.63
N PRO A 79 12.24 -16.80 -2.40
CA PRO A 79 12.92 -17.66 -1.44
C PRO A 79 14.44 -17.69 -1.67
N GLY A 80 15.22 -17.69 -0.58
CA GLY A 80 16.69 -17.71 -0.61
C GLY A 80 17.34 -16.32 -0.58
N TRP A 81 16.69 -15.27 -1.10
CA TRP A 81 17.25 -13.91 -1.10
C TRP A 81 17.45 -13.32 0.31
N GLY A 82 16.70 -13.81 1.30
CA GLY A 82 16.89 -13.41 2.70
C GLY A 82 18.24 -13.84 3.30
N LEU A 83 18.95 -14.78 2.66
CA LEU A 83 20.29 -15.21 3.09
C LEU A 83 21.42 -14.37 2.47
N LEU A 84 21.08 -13.46 1.55
CA LEU A 84 22.04 -12.65 0.78
C LEU A 84 21.71 -11.14 0.91
N PRO A 85 21.59 -10.59 2.13
CA PRO A 85 21.14 -9.22 2.34
C PRO A 85 22.05 -8.17 1.68
N GLU A 86 23.37 -8.42 1.63
CA GLU A 86 24.34 -7.56 0.98
C GLU A 86 24.09 -7.40 -0.53
N LEU A 87 23.61 -8.44 -1.20
CA LEU A 87 23.26 -8.37 -2.63
C LEU A 87 21.96 -7.60 -2.85
N VAL A 88 21.00 -7.69 -1.93
CA VAL A 88 19.77 -6.89 -1.97
C VAL A 88 20.10 -5.39 -1.81
N ILE A 89 20.92 -5.05 -0.80
CA ILE A 89 21.35 -3.67 -0.54
C ILE A 89 22.18 -3.13 -1.70
N GLY A 90 23.10 -3.93 -2.25
CA GLY A 90 23.98 -3.57 -3.36
C GLY A 90 23.37 -3.74 -4.75
N SER A 91 22.11 -4.13 -4.87
CA SER A 91 21.45 -4.50 -6.14
C SER A 91 21.58 -3.43 -7.22
N SER A 92 21.46 -2.16 -6.86
CA SER A 92 21.63 -1.02 -7.78
C SER A 92 23.07 -0.84 -8.28
N ILE A 93 24.07 -1.24 -7.48
CA ILE A 93 25.48 -1.19 -7.87
C ILE A 93 25.77 -2.32 -8.85
N ILE A 94 25.24 -3.53 -8.58
CA ILE A 94 25.38 -4.70 -9.45
C ILE A 94 24.73 -4.42 -10.80
N ASP A 95 23.48 -3.96 -10.82
CA ASP A 95 22.74 -3.67 -12.05
C ASP A 95 23.49 -2.65 -12.93
N ARG A 96 24.02 -1.57 -12.31
CA ARG A 96 24.82 -0.58 -13.04
C ARG A 96 26.12 -1.17 -13.60
N ALA A 97 26.84 -1.97 -12.82
CA ALA A 97 28.09 -2.57 -13.27
C ALA A 97 27.85 -3.55 -14.41
N VAL A 98 26.78 -4.36 -14.34
CA VAL A 98 26.40 -5.28 -15.42
C VAL A 98 26.04 -4.52 -16.68
N ASN A 99 25.18 -3.49 -16.60
CA ASN A 99 24.78 -2.70 -17.76
C ASN A 99 25.95 -1.93 -18.41
N GLN A 100 27.00 -1.59 -17.64
CA GLN A 100 28.19 -0.93 -18.16
C GLN A 100 29.16 -1.90 -18.84
N GLU A 101 29.33 -3.10 -18.30
CA GLU A 101 30.35 -4.07 -18.74
C GLU A 101 29.79 -5.17 -19.66
N TRP A 102 28.47 -5.19 -19.91
CA TRP A 102 27.86 -6.18 -20.78
C TRP A 102 28.36 -6.02 -22.22
N PRO A 103 28.87 -7.09 -22.86
CA PRO A 103 29.32 -7.00 -24.25
C PRO A 103 28.13 -6.64 -25.15
N GLU A 104 28.28 -5.61 -25.97
CA GLU A 104 27.39 -5.40 -27.11
C GLU A 104 27.61 -6.58 -28.07
N GLY A 105 26.57 -7.41 -28.22
CA GLY A 105 26.61 -8.60 -29.07
C GLY A 105 26.76 -8.30 -30.56
#